data_AF-A0A1V1UKN7-F1
#
_entry.id   AF-A0A1V1UKN7-F1
#
_cell.length_a   1.000
_cell.length_b   1.000
_cell.length_c   1.000
_cell.angle_alpha   90.00
_cell.angle_beta   90.00
_cell.angle_gamma   90.00
#
_symmetry.space_group_name_H-M   'P 1'
#
loop_
_entity.id
_entity.type
_entity.pdbx_description
1 polymer ?
#
loop_
_entity_poly.entity_id
_entity_poly.type
_entity_poly.pdbx_seq_one_letter_code
_entity_poly.pdbx_strand_id
1 'polypeptide(L)' 'MSARFDWPALMRAGMQGLGLRPAEFWALTPAELRLMLGERGGVRPMARDGLEALLRAFPDKQGEMSDG' A
#
# COMPACT_ATOMS: atom_id res chain seq x y z
N MET A 1 -4.95 -14.75 -10.08
CA MET A 1 -4.29 -13.75 -10.96
C MET A 1 -3.90 -12.58 -10.07
N SER A 2 -2.62 -12.41 -9.75
CA SER A 2 -2.18 -11.27 -8.94
C SER A 2 -2.41 -10.00 -9.75
N ALA A 3 -3.46 -9.25 -9.43
CA ALA A 3 -3.69 -7.95 -10.03
C ALA A 3 -2.44 -7.10 -9.76
N ARG A 4 -1.72 -6.75 -10.82
CA ARG A 4 -0.52 -5.92 -10.74
C ARG A 4 -0.98 -4.58 -10.15
N PHE A 5 -0.42 -4.19 -9.02
CA PHE A 5 -0.78 -2.93 -8.38
C PHE A 5 -0.47 -1.77 -9.34
N ASP A 6 -1.47 -0.96 -9.69
CA ASP A 6 -1.32 0.11 -10.67
C ASP A 6 -0.66 1.35 -10.03
N TRP A 7 0.66 1.23 -9.86
CA TRP A 7 1.54 2.29 -9.38
C TRP A 7 1.40 3.59 -10.18
N PRO A 8 1.42 3.56 -11.54
CA PRO A 8 1.24 4.77 -12.32
C PRO A 8 -0.08 5.50 -12.04
N ALA A 9 -1.19 4.76 -11.89
CA ALA A 9 -2.47 5.36 -11.54
C ALA A 9 -2.45 5.99 -10.14
N LEU A 10 -1.84 5.31 -9.16
CA LEU A 10 -1.72 5.84 -7.80
C LEU A 10 -0.89 7.13 -7.76
N MET A 11 0.24 7.17 -8.45
CA MET A 11 1.10 8.35 -8.50
C MET A 11 0.41 9.53 -9.19
N ARG A 12 -0.34 9.28 -10.27
CA ARG A 12 -1.16 10.34 -10.90
C ARG A 12 -2.23 10.85 -9.95
N ALA A 13 -2.95 9.96 -9.27
CA ALA A 13 -3.98 10.37 -8.31
C ALA A 13 -3.41 11.20 -7.14
N GLY A 14 -2.28 10.78 -6.57
CA GLY A 14 -1.64 11.48 -5.45
C GLY A 14 -0.92 12.77 -5.85
N MET A 15 0.02 12.70 -6.80
CA MET A 15 0.89 13.84 -7.11
C MET A 15 0.27 14.83 -8.10
N GLN A 16 -0.57 14.35 -9.04
CA GLN A 16 -1.26 15.23 -9.99
C GLN A 16 -2.69 15.56 -9.54
N GLY A 17 -3.44 14.57 -9.05
CA GLY A 17 -4.83 14.73 -8.63
C GLY A 17 -4.98 15.52 -7.33
N LEU A 18 -4.24 15.12 -6.29
CA LEU A 18 -4.25 15.81 -4.98
C LEU A 18 -3.16 16.90 -4.86
N GLY A 19 -2.26 17.02 -5.84
CA GLY A 19 -1.19 18.02 -5.83
C GLY A 19 -0.12 17.79 -4.77
N LEU A 20 0.00 16.58 -4.23
CA LEU A 20 0.98 16.24 -3.20
C LEU A 20 2.40 16.30 -3.75
N ARG A 21 3.33 16.90 -2.99
CA ARG A 21 4.76 16.76 -3.30
C ARG A 21 5.17 15.31 -3.07
N PRO A 22 6.22 14.81 -3.77
CA PRO A 22 6.66 13.43 -3.61
C PRO A 22 6.94 13.03 -2.16
N ALA A 23 7.55 13.92 -1.37
CA ALA A 23 7.83 13.67 0.03
C ALA A 23 6.55 13.54 0.89
N GLU A 24 5.52 14.33 0.60
CA GLU A 24 4.23 14.26 1.31
C GLU A 24 3.50 12.97 0.96
N PHE A 25 3.46 12.62 -0.32
CA PHE A 25 2.86 11.37 -0.79
C PHE A 25 3.47 10.13 -0.10
N TRP A 26 4.80 10.09 0.03
CA TRP A 26 5.49 8.97 0.70
C TRP A 26 5.42 9.01 2.22
N ALA A 27 5.12 10.16 2.82
CA ALA A 27 4.90 10.28 4.26
C ALA A 27 3.49 9.83 4.69
N LEU A 28 2.53 9.82 3.76
CA LEU A 28 1.16 9.40 4.04
C LEU A 28 1.05 7.89 4.23
N THR A 29 0.23 7.50 5.21
CA THR A 29 -0.24 6.12 5.29
C THR A 29 -1.24 5.84 4.15
N PRO A 30 -1.36 4.58 3.68
CA PRO A 30 -2.38 4.22 2.69
C PRO A 30 -3.81 4.57 3.12
N ALA A 31 -4.10 4.57 4.43
CA ALA A 31 -5.40 4.94 4.97
C ALA A 31 -5.69 6.44 4.77
N GLU A 32 -4.71 7.31 5.06
CA GLU A 32 -4.84 8.76 4.86
C GLU A 32 -4.95 9.11 3.37
N LEU A 33 -4.17 8.45 2.52
CA LEU A 33 -4.26 8.65 1.08
C LEU A 33 -5.66 8.29 0.55
N ARG A 34 -6.22 7.15 0.97
CA ARG A 34 -7.58 6.73 0.59
C ARG A 34 -8.64 7.72 1.05
N LEU A 35 -8.50 8.23 2.28
CA LEU A 35 -9.39 9.25 2.82
C LEU A 35 -9.35 10.53 1.96
N MET A 36 -8.16 11.00 1.60
CA MET A 36 -7.98 12.19 0.74
C MET A 36 -8.51 11.98 -0.69
N LEU A 37 -8.43 10.76 -1.22
CA LEU A 37 -9.02 10.37 -2.51
C LEU A 37 -10.55 10.27 -2.47
N GLY A 38 -11.18 10.48 -1.31
CA GLY A 38 -12.63 10.48 -1.16
C GLY A 38 -13.26 9.11 -0.96
N GLU A 39 -12.47 8.05 -0.74
CA GLU A 39 -13.00 6.76 -0.31
C GLU A 39 -13.51 6.85 1.14
N ARG A 40 -14.83 7.04 1.29
CA ARG A 40 -15.52 7.08 2.59
C ARG A 40 -15.92 5.70 3.13
N GLY A 41 -15.49 4.62 2.47
CA GLY A 41 -15.68 3.27 2.97
C GLY A 41 -14.73 3.06 4.15
N GLY A 42 -15.27 3.05 5.37
CA GLY A 42 -14.49 3.01 6.61
C GLY A 42 -13.31 2.05 6.49
N VAL A 43 -12.11 2.57 6.75
CA VAL A 43 -10.89 1.78 6.84
C VAL A 43 -11.13 0.79 7.97
N ARG A 44 -11.57 -0.43 7.62
CA ARG A 44 -11.59 -1.51 8.60
C ARG A 44 -10.13 -1.72 8.95
N PRO A 45 -9.72 -1.51 10.22
CA PRO A 45 -8.37 -1.86 10.63
C PRO A 45 -8.13 -3.29 10.17
N MET A 46 -6.93 -3.60 9.67
CA MET A 46 -6.58 -4.99 9.43
C MET A 46 -6.84 -5.76 10.72
N ALA A 47 -7.89 -6.58 10.72
CA ALA A 47 -8.15 -7.48 11.82
C ALA A 47 -6.97 -8.45 11.90
N ARG A 48 -6.71 -8.99 13.09
CA ARG A 48 -5.63 -9.95 13.31
C ARG A 48 -5.64 -11.06 12.25
N ASP A 49 -6.82 -11.54 11.88
CA ASP A 49 -7.04 -12.55 10.85
C ASP A 49 -6.46 -12.17 9.48
N GLY A 50 -6.55 -10.90 9.10
CA GLY A 50 -5.98 -10.39 7.84
C GLY A 50 -4.45 -10.40 7.85
N LEU A 51 -3.84 -10.13 9.01
CA LEU A 51 -2.39 -10.23 9.16
C LEU A 51 -1.94 -11.70 9.12
N GLU A 52 -2.64 -12.59 9.81
CA GLU A 52 -2.37 -14.04 9.77
C GLU A 52 -2.50 -14.61 8.35
N ALA A 53 -3.49 -14.14 7.59
CA ALA A 53 -3.65 -14.53 6.19
C ALA A 53 -2.48 -14.07 5.31
N LEU A 54 -1.94 -12.86 5.55
CA LEU A 54 -0.75 -12.37 4.84
C LEU A 54 0.49 -13.17 5.20
N LEU A 55 0.74 -13.46 6.47
CA LEU A 55 1.87 -14.27 6.92
C LEU A 55 1.86 -15.66 6.28
N ARG A 56 0.68 -16.26 6.10
CA ARG A 56 0.54 -17.54 5.41
C ARG A 56 0.76 -17.44 3.90
N ALA A 57 0.29 -16.35 3.28
CA ALA A 57 0.40 -16.14 1.83
C ALA A 57 1.82 -15.77 1.40
N PHE A 58 2.56 -15.07 2.26
CA PHE A 58 3.92 -14.60 2.02
C PHE A 58 4.83 -15.03 3.18
N PRO A 59 5.10 -16.34 3.34
CA PRO A 59 6.02 -16.80 4.35
C PRO A 59 7.42 -16.27 4.00
N ASP A 60 8.06 -15.60 4.96
CA ASP A 60 9.44 -15.15 4.80
C ASP A 60 10.31 -16.38 4.54
N LYS A 61 10.83 -16.49 3.31
CA LYS A 61 11.97 -17.36 3.06
C LYS A 61 13.16 -16.66 3.67
N GLN A 62 13.82 -17.31 4.63
CA GLN A 62 15.13 -16.88 5.09
C GLN A 62 16.01 -16.80 3.84
N GLY A 63 16.27 -15.57 3.39
CA GLY A 63 17.16 -15.34 2.28
C GLY A 63 18.53 -15.82 2.70
N GLU A 64 18.99 -16.91 2.08
CA GLU A 64 20.41 -17.03 1.77
C GLU A 64 20.79 -15.76 1.00
N MET A 65 21.28 -14.76 1.74
CA MET A 65 22.04 -13.66 1.16
C MET A 65 23.34 -14.26 0.64
N SER A 66 23.29 -14.79 -0.58
CA SER A 66 24.50 -14.92 -1.39
C SER A 66 24.78 -13.53 -1.96
N ASP A 67 25.46 -12.71 -1.18
CA ASP A 67 26.13 -11.51 -1.69
C ASP A 67 27.14 -11.96 -2.76
N GLY A 68 27.04 -11.39 -3.96
CA GLY A 68 27.94 -11.62 -5.09
C GLY A 68 28.32 -10.31 -5.74
#